data_AF-A0A8D8G818-F1
#
_entry.id   AF-A0A8D8G818-F1
#
_cell.length_a   1.000
_cell.length_b   1.000
_cell.length_c   1.000
_cell.angle_alpha   90.00
_cell.angle_beta   90.00
_cell.angle_gamma   90.00
#
_symmetry.space_group_name_H-M   'P 1'
#
loop_
_entity.id
_entity.type
_entity.pdbx_description
1 polymer ?
#
loop_
_entity_poly.entity_id
_entity_poly.type
_entity_poly.pdbx_seq_one_letter_code
_entity_poly.pdbx_strand_id
1 'polypeptide(L)'
;GDRVGIWAPNGTQFYLSTLAAARAGMISVVINPAYQIPEIEYAIKKVGVKAIYIPERYLSQRYYEMLAQLAPELATSKPGELQSSKLPSLSAVIVDSESGGKLPGTVQYQDLFTLSSSEDQSKIESLQSQISPDSGVNIQFTSGTTGQPKAALMSHYGFVNNGIHIGFRNEFNLKDHRICVQTPFFHVFGMVIGIVAAMSYGTTLVLPGPGFKVAESLDAIDKEKCTVIYGTPT
;
A
#
# COMPACT_ATOMS: atom_id res chain seq x y z
N GLY A 1 -3.76 -7.49 -13.82
CA GLY A 1 -4.60 -6.27 -13.77
C GLY A 1 -5.64 -6.26 -12.66
N ASP A 2 -5.74 -7.29 -11.81
CA ASP A 2 -6.59 -7.24 -10.64
C ASP A 2 -6.11 -6.17 -9.65
N ARG A 3 -7.03 -5.58 -8.88
CA ARG A 3 -6.73 -4.50 -7.94
C ARG A 3 -6.53 -5.06 -6.54
N VAL A 4 -5.41 -4.69 -5.92
CA VAL A 4 -5.08 -5.04 -4.53
C VAL A 4 -5.10 -3.78 -3.69
N GLY A 5 -6.09 -3.68 -2.80
CA GLY A 5 -6.21 -2.58 -1.84
C GLY A 5 -5.16 -2.69 -0.74
N ILE A 6 -4.51 -1.58 -0.42
CA ILE A 6 -3.58 -1.46 0.69
C ILE A 6 -4.15 -0.39 1.59
N TRP A 7 -4.90 -0.81 2.61
CA TRP A 7 -5.59 0.06 3.56
C TRP A 7 -4.87 0.00 4.89
N ALA A 8 -3.76 0.74 4.97
CA ALA A 8 -2.79 0.64 6.06
C ALA A 8 -2.02 1.96 6.24
N PRO A 9 -1.46 2.21 7.44
CA PRO A 9 -0.53 3.30 7.67
C PRO A 9 0.84 3.04 7.00
N ASN A 10 1.80 3.93 7.23
CA ASN A 10 3.19 3.69 6.82
C ASN A 10 3.72 2.42 7.48
N GLY A 11 4.45 1.61 6.71
CA GLY A 11 5.03 0.39 7.22
C GLY A 11 5.68 -0.44 6.12
N THR A 12 6.53 -1.37 6.52
CA THR A 12 7.25 -2.26 5.60
C THR A 12 6.28 -3.11 4.79
N GLN A 13 5.18 -3.56 5.39
CA GLN A 13 4.16 -4.37 4.75
C GLN A 13 3.43 -3.59 3.65
N PHE A 14 3.16 -2.30 3.85
CA PHE A 14 2.63 -1.43 2.80
C PHE A 14 3.59 -1.39 1.60
N TYR A 15 4.87 -1.15 1.89
CA TYR A 15 5.94 -1.09 0.88
C TYR A 15 6.04 -2.40 0.10
N LEU A 16 6.17 -3.52 0.81
CA LEU A 16 6.30 -4.86 0.23
C LEU A 16 5.06 -5.25 -0.57
N SER A 17 3.86 -5.00 -0.05
CA SER A 17 2.60 -5.31 -0.74
C SER A 17 2.47 -4.55 -2.06
N THR A 18 2.89 -3.27 -2.08
CA THR A 18 2.86 -2.46 -3.29
C THR A 18 3.80 -3.01 -4.36
N LEU A 19 5.03 -3.39 -3.99
CA LEU A 19 5.99 -3.98 -4.91
C LEU A 19 5.58 -5.38 -5.37
N ALA A 20 5.05 -6.21 -4.48
CA ALA A 20 4.56 -7.53 -4.80
C ALA A 20 3.42 -7.46 -5.83
N ALA A 21 2.48 -6.52 -5.64
CA ALA A 21 1.42 -6.26 -6.62
C ALA A 21 2.00 -5.90 -7.99
N ALA A 22 2.96 -4.96 -8.04
CA ALA A 22 3.59 -4.55 -9.29
C ALA A 22 4.32 -5.71 -10.00
N ARG A 23 5.09 -6.54 -9.27
CA ARG A 23 5.79 -7.70 -9.83
C ARG A 23 4.85 -8.76 -10.38
N ALA A 24 3.67 -8.92 -9.79
CA ALA A 24 2.65 -9.85 -10.23
C ALA A 24 1.69 -9.28 -11.30
N GLY A 25 1.95 -8.08 -11.81
CA GLY A 25 1.08 -7.42 -12.80
C GLY A 25 -0.30 -7.04 -12.24
N MET A 26 -0.41 -6.90 -10.92
CA MET A 26 -1.58 -6.39 -10.23
C MET A 26 -1.46 -4.86 -10.04
N ILE A 27 -2.60 -4.22 -9.82
CA ILE A 27 -2.69 -2.78 -9.61
C ILE A 27 -2.84 -2.53 -8.11
N SER A 28 -1.83 -1.93 -7.49
CA SER A 28 -1.92 -1.50 -6.10
C SER A 28 -2.90 -0.33 -5.98
N VAL A 29 -3.85 -0.40 -5.04
CA VAL A 29 -4.77 0.68 -4.71
C VAL A 29 -4.42 1.15 -3.33
N VAL A 30 -3.78 2.31 -3.23
CA VAL A 30 -3.35 2.83 -1.93
C VAL A 30 -4.48 3.63 -1.29
N ILE A 31 -4.87 3.24 -0.07
CA ILE A 31 -6.09 3.73 0.57
C ILE A 31 -5.73 4.42 1.89
N ASN A 32 -6.33 5.57 2.13
CA ASN A 32 -6.11 6.33 3.35
C ASN A 32 -6.54 5.49 4.58
N PRO A 33 -5.64 5.20 5.53
CA PRO A 33 -5.95 4.41 6.73
C PRO A 33 -7.05 5.03 7.60
N ALA A 34 -7.31 6.34 7.48
CA ALA A 34 -8.35 7.03 8.25
C ALA A 34 -9.76 6.91 7.66
N TYR A 35 -9.93 6.35 6.45
CA TYR A 35 -11.25 6.17 5.83
C TYR A 35 -12.22 5.45 6.76
N GLN A 36 -13.45 5.95 6.86
CA GLN A 36 -14.53 5.29 7.58
C GLN A 36 -15.28 4.37 6.61
N ILE A 37 -16.28 3.67 7.15
CA ILE A 37 -17.08 2.67 6.43
C ILE A 37 -17.62 3.19 5.08
N PRO A 38 -18.20 4.41 4.98
CA PRO A 38 -18.68 4.92 3.70
C PRO A 38 -17.55 5.14 2.67
N GLU A 39 -16.40 5.66 3.10
CA GLU A 39 -15.29 5.97 2.21
C GLU A 39 -14.60 4.69 1.73
N ILE A 40 -14.39 3.70 2.60
CA ILE A 40 -13.78 2.42 2.20
C ILE A 40 -14.71 1.61 1.30
N GLU A 41 -16.02 1.61 1.58
CA GLU A 41 -17.02 0.99 0.69
C GLU A 41 -16.96 1.62 -0.70
N TYR A 42 -16.96 2.96 -0.76
CA TYR A 42 -16.83 3.68 -2.02
C TYR A 42 -15.53 3.32 -2.75
N ALA A 43 -14.40 3.36 -2.06
CA ALA A 43 -13.09 3.07 -2.64
C ALA A 43 -13.03 1.65 -3.24
N ILE A 44 -13.47 0.63 -2.48
CA ILE A 44 -13.50 -0.77 -2.93
C ILE A 44 -14.37 -0.92 -4.18
N LYS A 45 -15.59 -0.37 -4.16
CA LYS A 45 -16.53 -0.46 -5.28
C LYS A 45 -16.04 0.30 -6.50
N LYS A 46 -15.52 1.51 -6.31
CA LYS A 46 -15.14 2.43 -7.40
C LYS A 46 -14.12 1.82 -8.34
N VAL A 47 -13.17 1.05 -7.81
CA VAL A 47 -12.09 0.45 -8.58
C VAL A 47 -12.13 -1.07 -8.58
N GLY A 48 -13.17 -1.67 -8.00
CA GLY A 48 -13.36 -3.12 -7.90
C GLY A 48 -12.16 -3.81 -7.26
N VAL A 49 -11.82 -3.47 -6.02
CA VAL A 49 -10.73 -4.15 -5.28
C VAL A 49 -11.07 -5.63 -5.12
N LYS A 50 -10.12 -6.51 -5.44
CA LYS A 50 -10.27 -7.97 -5.40
C LYS A 50 -9.67 -8.60 -4.16
N ALA A 51 -8.51 -8.11 -3.74
CA ALA A 51 -7.90 -8.46 -2.46
C ALA A 51 -7.57 -7.19 -1.69
N ILE A 52 -7.68 -7.19 -0.36
CA ILE A 52 -7.31 -6.04 0.47
C ILE A 52 -6.39 -6.47 1.61
N TYR A 53 -5.27 -5.76 1.76
CA TYR A 53 -4.39 -5.82 2.92
C TYR A 53 -4.83 -4.80 3.97
N ILE A 54 -4.95 -5.26 5.21
CA ILE A 54 -5.27 -4.46 6.38
C ILE A 54 -4.38 -4.86 7.58
N PRO A 55 -3.92 -3.92 8.42
CA PRO A 55 -3.44 -4.26 9.74
C PRO A 55 -4.62 -4.55 10.68
N GLU A 56 -4.39 -5.16 11.83
CA GLU A 56 -5.45 -5.39 12.82
C GLU A 56 -6.08 -4.06 13.26
N ARG A 57 -5.23 -3.08 13.62
CA ARG A 57 -5.64 -1.80 14.23
C ARG A 57 -4.65 -0.70 13.84
N TYR A 58 -5.16 0.52 13.78
CA TYR A 58 -4.33 1.73 13.71
C TYR A 58 -5.11 2.90 14.25
N LEU A 59 -4.57 3.60 15.27
CA LEU A 59 -5.29 4.63 16.01
C LEU A 59 -6.67 4.09 16.48
N SER A 60 -7.75 4.78 16.14
CA SER A 60 -9.12 4.38 16.44
C SER A 60 -9.68 3.30 15.50
N GLN A 61 -9.00 2.98 14.40
CA GLN A 61 -9.53 2.08 13.39
C GLN A 61 -9.44 0.61 13.83
N ARG A 62 -10.48 -0.15 13.47
CA ARG A 62 -10.61 -1.59 13.65
C ARG A 62 -10.96 -2.19 12.28
N TYR A 63 -9.96 -2.37 11.43
CA TYR A 63 -10.15 -2.59 10.00
C TYR A 63 -10.99 -3.83 9.68
N TYR A 64 -10.72 -4.94 10.37
CA TYR A 64 -11.50 -6.17 10.20
C TYR A 64 -12.97 -5.98 10.60
N GLU A 65 -13.22 -5.33 11.75
CA GLU A 65 -14.58 -5.09 12.24
C GLU A 65 -15.37 -4.22 11.25
N MET A 66 -14.72 -3.19 10.68
CA MET A 66 -15.32 -2.32 9.66
C MET A 66 -15.64 -3.09 8.37
N LEU A 67 -14.75 -3.98 7.91
CA LEU A 67 -15.02 -4.84 6.75
C LEU A 67 -16.11 -5.87 7.05
N ALA A 68 -16.13 -6.48 8.23
CA ALA A 68 -17.16 -7.42 8.64
C ALA A 68 -18.53 -6.74 8.79
N GLN A 69 -18.58 -5.45 9.13
CA GLN A 69 -19.82 -4.68 9.10
C GLN A 69 -20.32 -4.44 7.66
N LEU A 70 -19.41 -4.25 6.70
CA LEU A 70 -19.77 -4.10 5.28
C LEU A 70 -20.12 -5.42 4.61
N ALA A 71 -19.42 -6.49 4.95
CA ALA A 71 -19.55 -7.82 4.41
C ALA A 71 -19.60 -8.84 5.57
N PRO A 72 -20.75 -9.00 6.25
CA PRO A 72 -20.90 -9.96 7.34
C PRO A 72 -20.56 -11.40 6.94
N GLU A 73 -20.67 -11.72 5.65
CA GLU A 73 -20.30 -13.01 5.08
C GLU A 73 -18.82 -13.36 5.30
N LEU A 74 -17.95 -12.37 5.56
CA LEU A 74 -16.54 -12.57 5.89
C LEU A 74 -16.38 -13.47 7.12
N ALA A 75 -17.25 -13.34 8.11
CA ALA A 75 -17.16 -14.11 9.35
C ALA A 75 -17.30 -15.63 9.17
N THR A 76 -17.96 -16.06 8.08
CA THR A 76 -18.23 -17.47 7.77
C THR A 76 -17.53 -17.97 6.51
N SER A 77 -16.87 -17.08 5.77
CA SER A 77 -16.18 -17.42 4.53
C SER A 77 -14.88 -18.18 4.80
N LYS A 78 -14.46 -18.99 3.84
CA LYS A 78 -13.08 -19.50 3.83
C LYS A 78 -12.13 -18.37 3.41
N PRO A 79 -10.88 -18.36 3.91
CA PRO A 79 -9.87 -17.39 3.47
C PRO A 79 -9.73 -17.35 1.94
N GLY A 80 -9.89 -16.18 1.34
CA GLY A 80 -9.78 -15.98 -0.12
C GLY A 80 -11.04 -16.32 -0.93
N GLU A 81 -12.12 -16.74 -0.28
CA GLU A 81 -13.39 -17.13 -0.93
C GLU A 81 -14.56 -16.24 -0.50
N LEU A 82 -14.32 -14.98 -0.11
CA LEU A 82 -15.38 -14.05 0.27
C LEU A 82 -16.33 -13.83 -0.92
N GLN A 83 -17.63 -13.99 -0.65
CA GLN A 83 -18.71 -13.66 -1.57
C GLN A 83 -19.68 -12.72 -0.87
N SER A 84 -19.48 -11.41 -1.07
CA SER A 84 -20.34 -10.38 -0.49
C SER A 84 -21.25 -9.76 -1.54
N SER A 85 -22.54 -9.71 -1.25
CA SER A 85 -23.50 -8.97 -2.10
C SER A 85 -23.18 -7.47 -2.14
N LYS A 86 -22.67 -6.93 -1.02
CA LYS A 86 -22.33 -5.51 -0.88
C LYS A 86 -20.98 -5.17 -1.49
N LEU A 87 -20.00 -6.08 -1.43
CA LEU A 87 -18.66 -5.91 -2.00
C LEU A 87 -18.34 -7.03 -3.00
N PRO A 88 -19.02 -7.10 -4.17
CA PRO A 88 -18.98 -8.26 -5.06
C PRO A 88 -17.62 -8.50 -5.73
N SER A 89 -16.74 -7.49 -5.78
CA SER A 89 -15.39 -7.68 -6.31
C SER A 89 -14.42 -8.26 -5.30
N LEU A 90 -14.66 -8.06 -3.98
CA LEU A 90 -13.71 -8.39 -2.94
C LEU A 90 -13.81 -9.87 -2.57
N SER A 91 -12.75 -10.64 -2.87
CA SER A 91 -12.69 -12.08 -2.59
C SER A 91 -11.73 -12.44 -1.46
N ALA A 92 -10.68 -11.63 -1.23
CA ALA A 92 -9.66 -11.92 -0.21
C ALA A 92 -9.42 -10.75 0.73
N VAL A 93 -9.41 -11.03 2.03
CA VAL A 93 -8.98 -10.09 3.08
C VAL A 93 -7.71 -10.65 3.71
N ILE A 94 -6.60 -9.93 3.55
CA ILE A 94 -5.30 -10.26 4.11
C ILE A 94 -5.12 -9.40 5.35
N VAL A 95 -4.93 -10.02 6.51
CA VAL A 95 -4.73 -9.31 7.77
C VAL A 95 -3.34 -9.53 8.33
N ASP A 96 -2.72 -8.43 8.78
CA ASP A 96 -1.53 -8.47 9.63
C ASP A 96 -1.97 -8.32 11.09
N SER A 97 -2.09 -9.45 11.79
CA SER A 97 -2.55 -9.54 13.17
C SER A 97 -1.35 -9.75 14.10
N GLU A 98 -1.01 -8.74 14.90
CA GLU A 98 0.09 -8.82 15.88
C GLU A 98 -0.23 -9.83 16.99
N SER A 99 -1.52 -10.06 17.26
CA SER A 99 -1.99 -10.91 18.35
C SER A 99 -2.03 -12.40 18.01
N GLY A 100 -1.65 -12.79 16.78
CA GLY A 100 -1.66 -14.19 16.31
C GLY A 100 -3.06 -14.81 16.20
N GLY A 101 -4.11 -14.04 16.50
CA GLY A 101 -5.50 -14.46 16.38
C GLY A 101 -5.91 -14.56 14.92
N LYS A 102 -6.29 -15.76 14.48
CA LYS A 102 -6.88 -15.97 13.16
C LYS A 102 -8.28 -15.34 13.12
N LEU A 103 -8.39 -14.19 12.44
CA LEU A 103 -9.69 -13.57 12.21
C LEU A 103 -10.46 -14.39 11.15
N PRO A 104 -11.75 -14.68 11.36
CA PRO A 104 -12.54 -15.49 10.43
C PRO A 104 -12.53 -14.95 8.99
N GLY A 105 -12.46 -15.85 8.01
CA GLY A 105 -12.44 -15.51 6.57
C GLY A 105 -11.22 -14.74 6.08
N THR A 106 -10.19 -14.54 6.90
CA THR A 106 -8.98 -13.81 6.51
C THR A 106 -7.80 -14.73 6.22
N VAL A 107 -6.93 -14.29 5.31
CA VAL A 107 -5.59 -14.84 5.11
C VAL A 107 -4.63 -14.09 6.03
N GLN A 108 -3.78 -14.78 6.79
CA GLN A 108 -2.76 -14.11 7.60
C GLN A 108 -1.63 -13.63 6.70
N TYR A 109 -1.16 -12.40 6.91
CA TYR A 109 -0.06 -11.83 6.12
C TYR A 109 1.19 -12.70 6.17
N GLN A 110 1.52 -13.27 7.33
CA GLN A 110 2.69 -14.14 7.50
C GLN A 110 2.60 -15.44 6.72
N ASP A 111 1.39 -15.96 6.50
CA ASP A 111 1.19 -17.19 5.71
C ASP A 111 1.58 -16.94 4.24
N LEU A 112 1.51 -15.70 3.73
CA LEU A 112 1.87 -15.37 2.35
C LEU A 112 3.32 -15.74 1.99
N PHE A 113 4.24 -15.74 2.96
CA PHE A 113 5.64 -16.08 2.73
C PHE A 113 5.88 -17.59 2.58
N THR A 114 4.93 -18.42 3.00
CA THR A 114 5.04 -19.89 2.93
C THR A 114 4.03 -20.51 1.96
N LEU A 115 3.03 -19.76 1.51
CA LEU A 115 2.00 -20.22 0.58
C LEU A 115 2.50 -20.47 -0.85
N SER A 116 3.55 -19.78 -1.30
CA SER A 116 4.02 -19.92 -2.68
C SER A 116 4.88 -21.17 -2.87
N SER A 117 4.60 -21.94 -3.92
CA SER A 117 5.53 -22.97 -4.41
C SER A 117 6.61 -22.37 -5.31
N SER A 118 7.70 -23.12 -5.57
CA SER A 118 8.71 -22.73 -6.56
C SER A 118 8.13 -22.57 -7.97
N GLU A 119 7.05 -23.32 -8.28
CA GLU A 119 6.33 -23.20 -9.55
C GLU A 119 5.59 -21.85 -9.64
N ASP A 120 4.95 -21.42 -8.55
CA ASP A 120 4.28 -20.11 -8.50
C ASP A 120 5.28 -18.97 -8.66
N GLN A 121 6.44 -19.06 -8.01
CA GLN A 121 7.53 -18.08 -8.16
C GLN A 121 8.01 -18.00 -9.61
N SER A 122 8.23 -19.15 -10.26
CA SER A 122 8.64 -19.23 -11.66
C SER A 122 7.59 -18.63 -12.61
N LYS A 123 6.29 -18.83 -12.32
CA LYS A 123 5.20 -18.19 -13.07
C LYS A 123 5.24 -16.67 -12.96
N ILE A 124 5.45 -16.13 -11.76
CA ILE A 124 5.57 -14.68 -11.54
C ILE A 124 6.81 -14.11 -12.23
N GLU A 125 7.93 -14.83 -12.24
CA GLU A 125 9.15 -14.43 -12.97
C GLU A 125 8.92 -14.38 -14.48
N SER A 126 8.29 -15.41 -15.05
CA SER A 126 7.95 -15.45 -16.47
C SER A 126 7.00 -14.30 -16.86
N LEU A 127 6.00 -14.02 -16.02
CA LEU A 127 5.02 -12.95 -16.23
C LEU A 127 5.64 -11.56 -16.28
N GLN A 128 6.71 -11.28 -15.53
CA GLN A 128 7.31 -9.93 -15.46
C GLN A 128 7.74 -9.41 -16.82
N SER A 129 8.21 -10.29 -17.71
CA SER A 129 8.61 -9.92 -19.08
C SER A 129 7.44 -9.55 -20.00
N GLN A 130 6.21 -9.92 -19.61
CA GLN A 130 4.99 -9.72 -20.40
C GLN A 130 4.20 -8.49 -19.93
N ILE A 131 4.56 -7.88 -18.80
CA ILE A 131 3.89 -6.69 -18.28
C ILE A 131 4.36 -5.48 -19.09
N SER A 132 3.44 -4.88 -19.87
CA SER A 132 3.75 -3.65 -20.59
C SER A 132 3.98 -2.48 -19.62
N PRO A 133 5.03 -1.65 -19.81
CA PRO A 133 5.23 -0.42 -19.05
C PRO A 133 4.05 0.57 -19.09
N ASP A 134 3.19 0.49 -20.11
CA ASP A 134 2.01 1.34 -20.23
C ASP A 134 0.81 0.81 -19.43
N SER A 135 0.91 -0.41 -18.90
CA SER A 135 -0.13 -1.00 -18.05
C SER A 135 -0.24 -0.25 -16.73
N GLY A 136 -1.45 -0.23 -16.16
CA GLY A 136 -1.70 0.33 -14.83
C GLY A 136 -0.94 -0.43 -13.73
N VAL A 137 -0.37 0.31 -12.77
CA VAL A 137 0.39 -0.25 -11.63
C VAL A 137 -0.11 0.22 -10.26
N ASN A 138 -0.60 1.46 -10.20
CA ASN A 138 -0.97 2.11 -8.94
C ASN A 138 -2.18 3.01 -9.15
N ILE A 139 -3.13 2.95 -8.22
CA ILE A 139 -4.28 3.84 -8.13
C ILE A 139 -4.19 4.64 -6.84
N GLN A 140 -4.35 5.96 -6.96
CA GLN A 140 -4.39 6.88 -5.83
C GLN A 140 -5.72 7.64 -5.82
N PHE A 141 -6.34 7.73 -4.65
CA PHE A 141 -7.54 8.55 -4.47
C PHE A 141 -7.15 10.00 -4.21
N THR A 142 -7.79 10.91 -4.94
CA THR A 142 -7.56 12.36 -4.79
C THR A 142 -8.88 13.04 -4.44
N SER A 143 -8.84 13.97 -3.48
CA SER A 143 -9.96 14.85 -3.19
C SER A 143 -10.14 15.82 -4.34
N GLY A 144 -11.30 15.76 -4.99
CA GLY A 144 -11.72 16.78 -5.96
C GLY A 144 -12.36 17.96 -5.25
N THR A 145 -12.39 19.13 -5.90
CA THR A 145 -13.15 20.31 -5.43
C THR A 145 -14.67 20.11 -5.48
N THR A 146 -15.14 19.08 -6.17
CA THR A 146 -16.55 18.70 -6.28
C THR A 146 -16.72 17.19 -6.22
N GLY A 147 -17.52 16.69 -5.27
CA GLY A 147 -18.00 15.31 -5.22
C GLY A 147 -17.05 14.28 -4.57
N GLN A 148 -17.32 13.00 -4.81
CA GLN A 148 -16.59 11.86 -4.25
C GLN A 148 -15.15 11.78 -4.81
N PRO A 149 -14.17 11.22 -4.05
CA PRO A 149 -12.78 11.14 -4.49
C PRO A 149 -12.59 10.45 -5.85
N LYS A 150 -11.69 10.98 -6.67
CA LYS A 150 -11.35 10.40 -7.99
C LYS A 150 -10.23 9.37 -7.82
N ALA A 151 -10.35 8.25 -8.54
CA ALA A 151 -9.32 7.23 -8.61
C ALA A 151 -8.39 7.53 -9.79
N ALA A 152 -7.19 8.04 -9.52
CA ALA A 152 -6.17 8.32 -10.53
C ALA A 152 -5.33 7.07 -10.78
N LEU A 153 -5.39 6.52 -11.99
CA LEU A 153 -4.58 5.37 -12.40
C LEU A 153 -3.25 5.84 -13.00
N MET A 154 -2.16 5.26 -12.51
CA MET A 154 -0.81 5.47 -13.04
C MET A 154 -0.30 4.22 -13.76
N SER A 155 0.39 4.43 -14.89
CA SER A 155 1.13 3.37 -15.58
C SER A 155 2.48 3.11 -14.92
N HIS A 156 3.09 1.93 -15.15
CA HIS A 156 4.45 1.64 -14.70
C HIS A 156 5.44 2.70 -15.19
N TYR A 157 5.37 3.05 -16.47
CA TYR A 157 6.23 4.04 -17.12
C TYR A 157 6.14 5.39 -16.43
N GLY A 158 4.92 5.90 -16.22
CA GLY A 158 4.71 7.17 -15.52
C GLY A 158 5.17 7.11 -14.07
N PHE A 159 4.86 6.02 -13.37
CA PHE A 159 5.17 5.85 -11.95
C PHE A 159 6.68 5.87 -11.69
N VAL A 160 7.45 5.08 -12.44
CA VAL A 160 8.91 4.99 -12.31
C VAL A 160 9.60 6.27 -12.77
N ASN A 161 9.25 6.83 -13.93
CA ASN A 161 9.91 8.03 -14.44
C ASN A 161 9.69 9.25 -13.55
N ASN A 162 8.51 9.39 -12.91
CA ASN A 162 8.31 10.43 -11.91
C ASN A 162 9.27 10.26 -10.73
N GLY A 163 9.47 9.04 -10.23
CA GLY A 163 10.42 8.73 -9.17
C GLY A 163 11.88 9.04 -9.55
N ILE A 164 12.30 8.67 -10.76
CA ILE A 164 13.62 9.00 -11.29
C ILE A 164 13.81 10.53 -11.36
N HIS A 165 12.89 11.26 -11.99
CA HIS A 165 13.04 12.70 -12.15
C HIS A 165 13.02 13.46 -10.81
N ILE A 166 12.16 13.06 -9.87
CA ILE A 166 12.14 13.72 -8.56
C ILE A 166 13.38 13.37 -7.73
N GLY A 167 13.85 12.12 -7.78
CA GLY A 167 15.07 11.71 -7.07
C GLY A 167 16.31 12.44 -7.61
N PHE A 168 16.44 12.58 -8.93
CA PHE A 168 17.48 13.38 -9.57
C PHE A 168 17.44 14.84 -9.11
N ARG A 169 16.25 15.44 -9.07
CA ARG A 169 16.08 16.84 -8.63
C ARG A 169 16.39 17.04 -7.14
N ASN A 170 16.28 16.00 -6.34
CA ASN A 170 16.70 16.01 -4.94
C ASN A 170 18.16 15.51 -4.77
N GLU A 171 18.91 15.40 -5.87
CA GLU A 171 20.34 15.05 -5.90
C GLU A 171 20.67 13.67 -5.33
N PHE A 172 19.70 12.73 -5.34
CA PHE A 172 19.90 11.38 -4.80
C PHE A 172 20.95 10.57 -5.57
N ASN A 173 21.35 11.01 -6.76
CA ASN A 173 22.43 10.43 -7.55
C ASN A 173 23.83 10.92 -7.16
N LEU A 174 23.97 11.94 -6.31
CA LEU A 174 25.28 12.54 -6.00
C LEU A 174 25.98 11.87 -4.82
N LYS A 175 25.24 11.23 -3.91
CA LYS A 175 25.76 10.53 -2.73
C LYS A 175 24.68 9.64 -2.11
N ASP A 176 25.07 8.85 -1.13
CA ASP A 176 24.12 8.08 -0.33
C ASP A 176 23.28 9.00 0.54
N HIS A 177 21.96 8.86 0.41
CA HIS A 177 20.98 9.58 1.20
C HIS A 177 20.21 8.63 2.14
N ARG A 178 19.73 9.22 3.24
CA ARG A 178 18.83 8.58 4.19
C ARG A 178 17.67 9.55 4.43
N ILE A 179 16.48 9.17 3.99
CA ILE A 179 15.30 10.03 4.05
C ILE A 179 14.49 9.65 5.28
N CYS A 180 14.30 10.58 6.21
CA CYS A 180 13.28 10.46 7.24
C CYS A 180 11.91 10.71 6.60
N VAL A 181 11.12 9.64 6.42
CA VAL A 181 9.82 9.71 5.73
C VAL A 181 8.67 9.68 6.73
N GLN A 182 8.06 10.84 6.91
CA GLN A 182 6.88 11.02 7.75
C GLN A 182 5.61 11.15 6.91
N THR A 183 5.76 11.40 5.61
CA THR A 183 4.65 11.59 4.69
C THR A 183 3.92 10.27 4.44
N PRO A 184 2.58 10.27 4.37
CA PRO A 184 1.84 9.02 4.24
C PRO A 184 2.07 8.33 2.88
N PHE A 185 2.28 7.02 2.91
CA PHE A 185 2.49 6.18 1.73
C PHE A 185 1.24 6.06 0.84
N PHE A 186 0.04 6.31 1.37
CA PHE A 186 -1.17 6.36 0.56
C PHE A 186 -1.32 7.65 -0.26
N HIS A 187 -0.44 8.63 -0.05
CA HIS A 187 -0.40 9.88 -0.79
C HIS A 187 0.76 9.87 -1.80
N VAL A 188 0.62 10.58 -2.92
CA VAL A 188 1.65 10.66 -3.97
C VAL A 188 3.02 11.08 -3.44
N PHE A 189 3.04 11.87 -2.37
CA PHE A 189 4.28 12.25 -1.68
C PHE A 189 4.98 11.02 -1.11
N GLY A 190 4.36 10.27 -0.21
CA GLY A 190 5.01 9.07 0.34
C GLY A 190 5.26 8.00 -0.72
N MET A 191 4.30 7.80 -1.64
CA MET A 191 4.37 6.76 -2.65
C MET A 191 5.41 7.04 -3.74
N VAL A 192 5.28 8.14 -4.47
CA VAL A 192 6.14 8.41 -5.64
C VAL A 192 7.42 9.13 -5.22
N ILE A 193 7.29 10.20 -4.44
CA ILE A 193 8.43 11.05 -4.04
C ILE A 193 9.27 10.38 -2.95
N GLY A 194 8.65 9.57 -2.09
CA GLY A 194 9.31 8.71 -1.11
C GLY A 194 9.80 7.41 -1.74
N ILE A 195 8.89 6.45 -1.87
CA ILE A 195 9.24 5.06 -2.21
C ILE A 195 9.91 4.95 -3.58
N VAL A 196 9.25 5.43 -4.64
CA VAL A 196 9.76 5.20 -6.01
C VAL A 196 11.05 5.98 -6.26
N ALA A 197 11.14 7.22 -5.77
CA ALA A 197 12.36 8.02 -5.91
C ALA A 197 13.54 7.38 -5.19
N ALA A 198 13.35 6.95 -3.94
CA ALA A 198 14.42 6.33 -3.17
C ALA A 198 14.86 5.00 -3.79
N MET A 199 13.91 4.17 -4.22
CA MET A 199 14.20 2.90 -4.90
C MET A 199 14.98 3.11 -6.20
N SER A 200 14.71 4.19 -6.94
CA SER A 200 15.39 4.49 -8.22
C SER A 200 16.88 4.83 -8.06
N TYR A 201 17.29 5.28 -6.87
CA TYR A 201 18.67 5.71 -6.58
C TYR A 201 19.33 4.93 -5.44
N GLY A 202 18.72 3.84 -4.97
CA GLY A 202 19.26 3.06 -3.84
C GLY A 202 19.30 3.83 -2.50
N THR A 203 18.47 4.85 -2.35
CA THR A 203 18.40 5.68 -1.15
C THR A 203 17.69 4.95 0.00
N THR A 204 18.18 5.10 1.22
CA THR A 204 17.54 4.47 2.39
C THR A 204 16.32 5.27 2.84
N LEU A 205 15.19 4.58 3.03
CA LEU A 205 13.99 5.12 3.66
C LEU A 205 14.03 4.78 5.16
N VAL A 206 13.97 5.80 6.00
CA VAL A 206 13.85 5.68 7.45
C VAL A 206 12.41 6.01 7.82
N LEU A 207 11.71 5.04 8.42
CA LEU A 207 10.33 5.19 8.89
C LEU A 207 10.35 5.40 10.41
N PRO A 208 10.09 6.64 10.91
CA PRO A 208 10.06 6.89 12.34
C PRO A 208 8.91 6.14 13.04
N GLY A 209 7.83 5.88 12.31
CA GLY A 209 6.66 5.20 12.81
C GLY A 209 5.55 5.13 11.75
N PRO A 210 4.39 4.55 12.08
CA PRO A 210 3.27 4.38 11.16
C PRO A 210 2.56 5.71 10.79
N GLY A 211 2.81 6.77 11.55
CA GLY A 211 2.36 8.13 11.25
C GLY A 211 3.28 9.16 11.89
N PHE A 212 3.03 10.44 11.64
CA PHE A 212 3.87 11.50 12.17
C PHE A 212 3.77 11.64 13.69
N LYS A 213 4.93 11.59 14.35
CA LYS A 213 5.12 11.98 15.75
C LYS A 213 6.46 12.68 15.88
N VAL A 214 6.46 13.86 16.51
CA VAL A 214 7.63 14.75 16.60
C VAL A 214 8.82 14.04 17.25
N ALA A 215 8.62 13.45 18.43
CA ALA A 215 9.70 12.82 19.19
C ALA A 215 10.34 11.65 18.43
N GLU A 216 9.52 10.74 17.87
CA GLU A 216 10.00 9.61 17.06
C GLU A 216 10.75 10.09 15.80
N SER A 217 10.28 11.18 15.18
CA SER A 217 10.92 11.76 14.00
C SER A 217 12.29 12.35 14.31
N LEU A 218 12.42 13.13 15.40
CA LEU A 218 13.69 13.69 15.83
C LEU A 218 14.68 12.60 16.23
N ASP A 219 14.21 11.58 16.95
CA ASP A 219 15.02 10.41 17.33
C ASP A 219 15.53 9.64 16.11
N ALA A 220 14.66 9.39 15.11
CA ALA A 220 15.05 8.74 13.87
C ALA A 220 16.04 9.58 13.06
N ILE A 221 15.86 10.91 12.99
CA ILE A 221 16.79 11.81 12.29
C ILE A 221 18.18 11.71 12.91
N ASP A 222 18.28 11.78 14.23
CA ASP A 222 19.57 11.73 14.91
C ASP A 222 20.21 10.34 14.87
N LYS A 223 19.48 9.27 15.22
CA LYS A 223 20.03 7.90 15.27
C LYS A 223 20.43 7.38 13.90
N GLU A 224 19.56 7.58 12.91
CA GLU A 224 19.78 7.08 11.55
C GLU A 224 20.57 8.06 10.69
N LYS A 225 20.98 9.21 11.23
CA LYS A 225 21.75 10.25 10.52
C LYS A 225 21.09 10.62 9.18
N CYS A 226 19.78 10.89 9.25
CA CYS A 226 19.00 11.24 8.08
C CYS A 226 19.56 12.50 7.43
N THR A 227 19.78 12.46 6.12
CA THR A 227 20.30 13.58 5.32
C THR A 227 19.20 14.36 4.61
N VAL A 228 17.99 13.82 4.59
CA VAL A 228 16.79 14.40 3.98
C VAL A 228 15.61 14.18 4.92
N ILE A 229 14.74 15.17 5.05
CA ILE A 229 13.51 15.09 5.85
C ILE A 229 12.34 15.42 4.94
N TYR A 230 11.35 14.53 4.89
CA TYR A 230 10.11 14.77 4.16
C TYR A 230 9.00 15.17 5.12
N GLY A 231 8.34 16.28 4.82
CA GLY A 231 7.20 16.80 5.55
C GLY A 231 6.42 17.81 4.72
N THR A 232 5.19 18.08 5.15
CA THR A 232 4.39 19.22 4.69
C THR A 232 4.53 20.36 5.70
N PRO A 233 4.27 21.64 5.33
CA PRO A 233 4.39 22.77 6.25
C PRO A 233 3.44 22.75 7.47
N THR A 234 2.46 21.85 7.48
CA THR A 234 1.40 21.68 8.50
C THR A 234 1.83 20.74 9.61
#